data_AF-A0A9E2PRR4-F1
#
_entry.id   AF-A0A9E2PRR4-F1
#
_cell.length_a   1.000
_cell.length_b   1.000
_cell.length_c   1.000
_cell.angle_alpha   90.00
_cell.angle_beta   90.00
_cell.angle_gamma   90.00
#
_symmetry.space_group_name_H-M   'P 1'
#
loop_
_entity.id
_entity.type
_entity.pdbx_description
1 polymer ?
#
loop_
_entity_poly.entity_id
_entity_poly.type
_entity_poly.pdbx_seq_one_letter_code
_entity_poly.pdbx_strand_id
1 'polypeptide(L)'
;YDQYSNQVQTINTRLSVCDGTLWKYDVEHRFNNGSSSLLNNSLTLSPFINWEYSVYARYEFENSTLQAWGLTLQRSLECIAYKVGCEFQDDEYTFWIQFWFTKFPKVRMDVGL
;
A
#
# COMPACT_ATOMS: atom_id res chain seq x y z
N TYR A 1 -7.25 15.45 -21.16
CA TYR A 1 -8.53 15.92 -21.74
C TYR A 1 -8.31 16.01 -23.23
N ASP A 2 -9.15 15.36 -24.01
CA ASP A 2 -9.07 15.42 -25.47
C ASP A 2 -10.10 16.41 -25.98
N GLN A 3 -9.61 17.49 -26.59
CA GLN A 3 -10.42 18.60 -27.09
C GLN A 3 -11.24 18.22 -28.34
N TYR A 4 -10.88 17.14 -29.04
CA TYR A 4 -11.58 16.69 -30.24
C TYR A 4 -12.77 15.78 -29.93
N SER A 5 -12.70 15.04 -28.82
CA SER A 5 -13.77 14.16 -28.33
C SER A 5 -14.58 14.76 -27.17
N ASN A 6 -14.17 15.90 -26.61
CA ASN A 6 -14.74 16.52 -25.40
C ASN A 6 -14.78 15.57 -24.18
N GLN A 7 -13.96 14.53 -24.18
CA GLN A 7 -13.93 13.52 -23.13
C GLN A 7 -12.64 13.61 -22.31
N VAL A 8 -12.79 13.30 -21.02
CA VAL A 8 -11.63 13.16 -20.14
C VAL A 8 -11.06 11.76 -20.33
N GLN A 9 -9.87 11.66 -20.93
CA GLN A 9 -9.22 10.37 -21.17
C GLN A 9 -8.70 9.73 -19.88
N THR A 10 -7.96 10.48 -19.06
CA THR A 10 -7.42 9.99 -17.79
C THR A 10 -7.52 11.05 -16.70
N ILE A 11 -7.91 10.63 -15.49
CA ILE A 11 -7.83 11.43 -14.27
C ILE A 11 -7.18 10.57 -13.19
N ASN A 12 -6.26 11.17 -12.44
CA ASN A 12 -5.79 10.60 -11.19
C ASN A 12 -6.01 11.62 -10.07
N THR A 13 -6.83 11.26 -9.10
CA THR A 13 -7.11 12.06 -7.92
C THR A 13 -6.53 11.34 -6.72
N ARG A 14 -5.61 11.99 -5.99
CA ARG A 14 -5.03 11.43 -4.77
C ARG A 14 -5.25 12.41 -3.62
N LEU A 15 -5.79 11.88 -2.53
CA LEU A 15 -5.96 12.59 -1.27
C LEU A 15 -5.21 11.82 -0.18
N SER A 16 -4.43 12.53 0.62
CA SER A 16 -3.73 12.00 1.77
C SER A 16 -4.06 12.87 2.97
N VAL A 17 -4.58 12.25 4.03
CA VAL A 17 -4.87 12.90 5.30
C VAL A 17 -4.02 12.21 6.36
N CYS A 18 -3.17 12.97 7.05
CA CYS A 18 -2.35 12.45 8.12
C CYS A 18 -2.52 13.28 9.38
N ASP A 19 -2.61 12.59 10.50
CA ASP A 19 -2.27 13.14 11.80
C ASP A 19 -0.78 12.84 11.98
N GLY A 20 0.05 13.88 12.13
CA GLY A 20 1.51 13.84 11.94
C GLY A 20 2.30 12.82 12.79
N THR A 21 1.63 11.97 13.56
CA THR A 21 2.18 10.92 14.40
C THR A 21 1.38 9.61 14.39
N LEU A 22 0.05 9.63 14.47
CA LEU A 22 -0.73 8.44 14.83
C LEU A 22 -1.40 7.69 13.68
N TRP A 23 -1.81 8.40 12.62
CA TRP A 23 -2.54 7.76 11.54
C TRP A 23 -2.38 8.50 10.22
N LYS A 24 -2.53 7.73 9.14
CA LYS A 24 -2.51 8.23 7.78
C LYS A 24 -3.57 7.50 6.97
N TYR A 25 -4.39 8.26 6.26
CA TYR A 25 -5.39 7.73 5.35
C TYR A 25 -5.10 8.27 3.96
N ASP A 26 -4.96 7.37 2.99
CA ASP A 26 -4.76 7.70 1.59
C ASP A 26 -5.92 7.14 0.78
N VAL A 27 -6.45 7.99 -0.10
CA VAL A 27 -7.47 7.61 -1.09
C VAL A 27 -6.96 8.04 -2.45
N GLU A 28 -7.02 7.13 -3.41
CA GLU A 28 -6.63 7.40 -4.78
C GLU A 28 -7.70 6.85 -5.73
N HIS A 29 -8.19 7.72 -6.60
CA HIS A 29 -9.09 7.37 -7.67
C HIS A 29 -8.37 7.55 -9.01
N ARG A 30 -8.23 6.45 -9.76
CA ARG A 30 -7.66 6.45 -11.11
C ARG A 30 -8.76 6.11 -12.09
N PHE A 31 -9.09 7.06 -12.94
CA PHE A 31 -10.05 6.89 -14.03
C PHE A 31 -9.31 6.87 -15.37
N ASN A 32 -9.61 5.86 -16.18
CA ASN A 32 -9.21 5.77 -17.57
C ASN A 32 -10.44 5.45 -18.44
N ASN A 33 -10.77 6.36 -19.33
CA ASN A 33 -11.98 6.29 -20.15
C ASN A 33 -11.95 5.06 -21.07
N GLY A 34 -12.97 4.22 -20.96
CA GLY A 34 -13.12 3.01 -21.77
C GLY A 34 -12.21 1.83 -21.38
N SER A 35 -11.47 1.91 -20.27
CA SER A 35 -10.69 0.77 -19.77
C SER A 35 -10.99 0.39 -18.33
N SER A 36 -10.86 1.33 -17.39
CA SER A 36 -10.94 1.00 -15.97
C SER A 36 -11.09 2.25 -15.09
N SER A 37 -11.79 2.06 -13.98
CA SER A 37 -11.96 3.06 -12.93
C SER A 37 -11.66 2.38 -11.60
N LEU A 38 -10.53 2.74 -10.98
CA LEU A 38 -10.00 2.10 -9.79
C LEU A 38 -10.04 3.05 -8.60
N LEU A 39 -10.49 2.56 -7.45
CA LEU A 39 -10.42 3.23 -6.17
C LEU A 39 -9.49 2.44 -5.24
N ASN A 40 -8.34 3.03 -4.93
CA ASN A 40 -7.45 2.55 -3.88
C ASN A 40 -7.72 3.32 -2.60
N ASN A 41 -7.84 2.61 -1.49
CA ASN A 41 -7.92 3.18 -0.16
C ASN A 41 -6.88 2.48 0.71
N SER A 42 -6.16 3.23 1.53
CA SER A 42 -5.29 2.66 2.55
C SER A 42 -5.36 3.46 3.83
N LEU A 43 -5.40 2.77 4.96
CA LEU A 43 -5.34 3.34 6.29
C LEU A 43 -4.15 2.72 7.02
N THR A 44 -3.25 3.56 7.48
CA THR A 44 -2.11 3.21 8.31
C THR A 44 -2.32 3.82 9.69
N LEU A 45 -2.17 2.98 10.72
CA LEU A 45 -2.23 3.35 12.13
C LEU A 45 -0.87 3.05 12.76
N SER A 46 -0.30 4.05 13.42
CA SER A 46 0.98 3.98 14.11
C SER A 46 0.81 4.43 15.58
N PRO A 47 -0.02 3.73 16.38
CA PRO A 47 -0.34 4.15 17.75
C PRO A 47 0.89 4.12 18.68
N PHE A 48 1.92 3.36 18.32
CA PHE A 48 3.19 3.29 19.03
C PHE A 48 4.33 3.50 18.03
N ILE A 49 5.40 4.17 18.44
CA ILE A 49 6.57 4.50 17.59
C ILE A 49 7.16 3.26 16.86
N ASN A 50 6.97 2.07 17.42
CA ASN A 50 7.54 0.82 16.92
C ASN A 50 6.54 -0.12 16.23
N TRP A 51 5.27 0.27 16.12
CA TRP A 51 4.22 -0.56 15.53
C TRP A 51 3.47 0.21 14.44
N GLU A 52 3.26 -0.45 13.31
CA GLU A 52 2.48 0.07 12.21
C GLU A 52 1.51 -1.00 11.73
N TYR A 53 0.24 -0.63 11.67
CA TYR A 53 -0.85 -1.45 11.18
C TYR A 53 -1.36 -0.78 9.92
N SER A 54 -1.32 -1.47 8.77
CA SER A 54 -1.82 -0.91 7.52
C SER A 54 -2.85 -1.83 6.90
N VAL A 55 -4.02 -1.29 6.59
CA VAL A 55 -5.05 -1.93 5.78
C VAL A 55 -5.15 -1.22 4.45
N TYR A 56 -5.37 -1.96 3.38
CA TYR A 56 -5.68 -1.38 2.09
C TYR A 56 -6.78 -2.17 1.38
N ALA A 57 -7.51 -1.48 0.50
CA ALA A 57 -8.52 -2.07 -0.36
C ALA A 57 -8.48 -1.39 -1.73
N ARG A 58 -8.61 -2.19 -2.79
CA ARG A 58 -8.69 -1.76 -4.18
C ARG A 58 -10.00 -2.24 -4.78
N TYR A 59 -10.80 -1.29 -5.23
CA TYR A 59 -12.09 -1.53 -5.87
C TYR A 59 -12.04 -1.10 -7.33
N GLU A 60 -12.61 -1.91 -8.22
CA GLU A 60 -12.80 -1.57 -9.62
C GLU A 60 -14.28 -1.27 -9.88
N PHE A 61 -14.57 -0.03 -10.26
CA PHE A 61 -15.94 0.42 -10.51
C PHE A 61 -16.53 -0.17 -11.80
N GLU A 62 -15.71 -0.40 -12.83
CA GLU A 62 -16.21 -0.84 -14.14
C GLU A 62 -16.87 -2.23 -14.05
N ASN A 63 -16.22 -3.16 -13.36
CA ASN A 63 -16.75 -4.51 -13.10
C ASN A 63 -17.50 -4.60 -11.78
N SER A 64 -17.53 -3.52 -10.99
CA SER A 64 -18.07 -3.48 -9.63
C SER A 64 -17.45 -4.53 -8.69
N THR A 65 -16.18 -4.89 -8.92
CA THR A 65 -15.48 -5.95 -8.19
C THR A 65 -14.45 -5.38 -7.21
N LEU A 66 -14.32 -6.03 -6.05
CA LEU A 66 -13.18 -5.81 -5.17
C LEU A 66 -12.00 -6.60 -5.71
N GLN A 67 -11.01 -5.91 -6.28
CA GLN A 67 -9.83 -6.57 -6.87
C GLN A 67 -8.91 -7.11 -5.79
N ALA A 68 -8.66 -6.33 -4.74
CA ALA A 68 -7.76 -6.74 -3.68
C ALA A 68 -8.08 -6.06 -2.35
N TRP A 69 -7.79 -6.74 -1.25
CA TRP A 69 -7.65 -6.12 0.06
C TRP A 69 -6.54 -6.80 0.83
N GLY A 70 -5.89 -6.06 1.72
CA GLY A 70 -4.80 -6.60 2.49
C GLY A 70 -4.64 -5.95 3.85
N LEU A 71 -4.07 -6.71 4.76
CA LEU A 71 -3.71 -6.30 6.10
C LEU A 71 -2.22 -6.56 6.30
N THR A 72 -1.52 -5.56 6.81
CA THR A 72 -0.12 -5.70 7.18
C THR A 72 0.12 -5.16 8.57
N LEU A 73 1.02 -5.84 9.28
CA LEU A 73 1.42 -5.53 10.63
C LEU A 73 2.94 -5.52 10.65
N GLN A 74 3.51 -4.36 10.92
CA GLN A 74 4.94 -4.13 10.98
C GLN A 74 5.34 -3.77 12.41
N ARG A 75 6.45 -4.35 12.85
CA ARG A 75 7.11 -3.96 14.09
C ARG A 75 8.57 -3.65 13.82
N SER A 76 9.00 -2.48 14.26
CA SER A 76 10.39 -2.03 14.18
C SER A 76 11.05 -2.15 15.55
N LEU A 77 12.14 -2.92 15.62
CA LEU A 77 13.04 -2.97 16.77
C LEU A 77 14.35 -2.27 16.41
N GLU A 78 15.26 -2.16 17.37
CA GLU A 78 16.49 -1.37 17.20
C GLU A 78 17.42 -1.87 16.08
N CYS A 79 17.51 -3.18 15.87
CA CYS A 79 18.41 -3.80 14.89
C CYS A 79 17.70 -4.65 13.84
N ILE A 80 16.42 -4.93 14.02
CA ILE A 80 15.61 -5.77 13.14
C ILE A 80 14.20 -5.19 13.05
N ALA A 81 13.59 -5.29 11.88
CA ALA A 81 12.17 -5.06 11.70
C ALA A 81 11.57 -6.28 11.01
N TYR A 82 10.32 -6.55 11.33
CA TYR A 82 9.55 -7.57 10.65
C TYR A 82 8.19 -7.01 10.26
N LYS A 83 7.67 -7.51 9.15
CA LYS A 83 6.36 -7.19 8.62
C LYS A 83 5.69 -8.48 8.20
N VAL A 84 4.51 -8.70 8.74
CA VAL A 84 3.64 -9.80 8.30
C VAL A 84 2.50 -9.19 7.51
N GLY A 85 2.09 -9.89 6.46
CA GLY A 85 1.01 -9.45 5.59
C GLY A 85 0.11 -10.60 5.20
N CYS A 86 -1.16 -10.29 5.06
CA CYS A 86 -2.15 -11.09 4.37
C CYS A 86 -2.74 -10.22 3.27
N GLU A 87 -2.84 -10.79 2.07
CA GLU A 87 -3.42 -10.16 0.91
C GLU A 87 -4.40 -11.13 0.29
N PHE A 88 -5.58 -10.64 -0.04
CA PHE A 88 -6.57 -11.34 -0.82
C PHE A 88 -6.68 -10.62 -2.17
N GLN A 89 -6.39 -11.32 -3.25
CA GLN A 89 -6.48 -10.80 -4.60
C GLN A 89 -7.01 -11.91 -5.51
N ASP A 90 -7.99 -11.59 -6.36
CA ASP A 90 -8.51 -12.50 -7.39
C ASP A 90 -8.88 -13.90 -6.84
N ASP A 91 -9.56 -13.93 -5.68
CA ASP A 91 -9.95 -15.14 -4.94
C ASP A 91 -8.81 -15.97 -4.32
N GLU A 92 -7.57 -15.48 -4.37
CA GLU A 92 -6.41 -16.12 -3.75
C GLU A 92 -5.97 -15.40 -2.47
N TYR A 93 -5.70 -16.17 -1.42
CA TYR A 93 -5.09 -15.66 -0.19
C TYR A 93 -3.57 -15.86 -0.22
N THR A 94 -2.83 -14.77 -0.12
CA THR A 94 -1.37 -14.76 -0.01
C THR A 94 -0.97 -14.28 1.38
N PHE A 95 -0.24 -15.13 2.09
CA PHE A 95 0.39 -14.78 3.37
C PHE A 95 1.89 -14.65 3.18
N TRP A 96 2.48 -13.61 3.76
CA TRP A 96 3.91 -13.39 3.67
C TRP A 96 4.47 -12.81 4.96
N ILE A 97 5.74 -13.10 5.20
CA ILE A 97 6.52 -12.58 6.31
C ILE A 97 7.81 -12.03 5.71
N GLN A 98 8.09 -10.77 6.00
CA GLN A 98 9.31 -10.08 5.63
C GLN A 98 10.04 -9.68 6.90
N PHE A 99 11.35 -9.85 6.92
CA PHE A 99 12.21 -9.34 7.97
C PHE A 99 13.45 -8.71 7.35
N TRP A 100 13.96 -7.66 7.97
CA TRP A 100 15.16 -6.97 7.53
C TRP A 100 15.89 -6.37 8.71
N PHE A 101 17.20 -6.25 8.58
CA PHE A 101 18.05 -5.64 9.60
C PHE A 101 18.02 -4.11 9.44
N THR A 102 17.57 -3.40 10.47
CA THR A 102 17.50 -1.92 10.48
C THR A 102 18.85 -1.29 10.81
N LYS A 103 19.69 -1.99 11.57
CA LYS A 103 21.08 -1.63 11.84
C LYS A 103 21.99 -2.77 11.38
N PHE A 104 22.30 -2.81 10.10
CA PHE A 104 23.46 -3.56 9.65
C PHE A 104 24.71 -2.85 10.21
N PRO A 105 25.64 -3.55 10.87
CA PRO A 105 26.91 -2.92 11.25
C PRO A 105 27.57 -2.36 9.97
N LYS A 106 28.29 -1.24 10.08
CA LYS A 106 29.19 -0.68 9.03
C LYS A 106 30.37 -1.63 8.73
N VAL A 107 30.18 -2.93 8.87
CA VAL A 107 31.18 -3.95 8.61
C VAL A 107 30.73 -4.61 7.30
N ARG A 108 31.41 -4.22 6.21
CA ARG A 108 31.42 -5.02 4.99
C ARG A 108 31.94 -6.41 5.37
N MET A 109 31.08 -7.40 5.44
CA MET A 109 31.53 -8.79 5.37
C MET A 109 31.74 -9.09 3.89
N ASP A 110 33.00 -8.98 3.47
CA ASP A 110 33.51 -9.66 2.29
C ASP A 110 33.83 -11.10 2.72
N VAL A 111 33.00 -12.06 2.32
CA VAL A 111 33.34 -13.48 2.41
C VAL A 111 33.68 -13.93 1.00
N GLY A 112 34.85 -13.49 0.54
CA GLY A 112 35.57 -14.10 -0.56
C GLY A 112 36.35 -15.30 -0.06
N LEU A 113 36.03 -16.48 -0.59
CA LEU A 113 36.97 -17.55 -0.91
C LEU A 113 36.53 -18.16 -2.25
#